data_AF-A0A1G5UWM3-F1
#
_entry.id   AF-A0A1G5UWM3-F1
#
_cell.length_a   1.000
_cell.length_b   1.000
_cell.length_c   1.000
_cell.angle_alpha   90.00
_cell.angle_beta   90.00
_cell.angle_gamma   90.00
#
_symmetry.space_group_name_H-M   'P 1'
#
loop_
_entity.id
_entity.type
_entity.pdbx_description
1 polymer ?
#
loop_
_entity_poly.entity_id
_entity_poly.type
_entity_poly.pdbx_seq_one_letter_code
_entity_poly.pdbx_strand_id
1 'polypeptide(L)'
;ELDSNIRYRLRMCIWKHWKTPQNRAKNLMKLEVPRWAAYKIAYCGDKYARLAHNGWVQKAISTKRLTSFGLVSMLDYYTEKCVTC
;
A
#
# COMPACT_ATOMS: atom_id res chain seq x y z
N GLU A 1 15.36 -2.71 -5.45
CA GLU A 1 15.44 -1.62 -4.45
C GLU A 1 14.48 -0.47 -4.74
N LEU A 2 14.50 0.11 -5.94
CA LEU A 2 13.65 1.25 -6.33
C LEU A 2 12.14 0.97 -6.30
N ASP A 3 11.67 -0.17 -6.81
CA ASP A 3 10.24 -0.53 -6.74
C ASP A 3 9.72 -0.62 -5.30
N SER A 4 10.58 -1.01 -4.36
CA SER A 4 10.21 -1.04 -2.94
C SER A 4 9.91 0.37 -2.42
N ASN A 5 10.74 1.35 -2.79
CA ASN A 5 10.58 2.75 -2.42
C ASN A 5 9.31 3.36 -3.04
N ILE A 6 9.02 3.04 -4.31
CA ILE A 6 7.80 3.50 -5.00
C ILE A 6 6.56 2.94 -4.29
N ARG A 7 6.53 1.63 -4.02
CA ARG A 7 5.40 1.00 -3.31
C ARG A 7 5.24 1.53 -1.90
N TYR A 8 6.34 1.81 -1.20
CA TYR A 8 6.32 2.43 0.11
C TYR A 8 5.68 3.83 0.08
N ARG A 9 6.09 4.69 -0.86
CA ARG A 9 5.49 6.01 -1.05
C ARG A 9 4.01 5.93 -1.44
N LEU A 10 3.64 5.00 -2.31
CA LEU A 10 2.24 4.78 -2.70
C LEU A 10 1.38 4.39 -1.49
N ARG A 11 1.85 3.50 -0.61
CA ARG A 11 1.14 3.16 0.63
C ARG A 11 0.93 4.38 1.53
N MET A 12 1.92 5.26 1.64
CA MET A 12 1.77 6.52 2.37
C MET A 12 0.70 7.43 1.74
N CYS A 13 0.70 7.57 0.41
CA CYS A 13 -0.29 8.36 -0.32
C CYS A 13 -1.71 7.81 -0.14
N ILE A 14 -1.89 6.49 -0.25
CA ILE A 14 -3.18 5.82 -0.02
C ILE A 14 -3.63 6.02 1.43
N TRP A 15 -2.73 5.88 2.40
CA TRP A 15 -3.05 6.12 3.81
C TRP A 15 -3.48 7.56 4.07
N LYS A 16 -2.79 8.53 3.46
CA LYS A 16 -3.13 9.96 3.53
C LYS A 16 -4.48 10.26 2.86
N HIS A 17 -4.79 9.57 1.76
CA HIS A 17 -6.08 9.67 1.08
C HIS A 17 -7.23 9.24 1.99
N TRP A 18 -7.01 8.24 2.86
CA TRP A 18 -7.96 7.85 3.91
C TRP A 18 -7.92 8.85 5.07
N LYS A 19 -8.55 10.03 4.88
CA LYS A 19 -8.47 11.16 5.82
C LYS A 19 -8.87 10.82 7.26
N THR A 20 -10.03 10.18 7.46
CA THR A 20 -10.58 9.94 8.81
C THR A 20 -10.26 8.53 9.32
N PRO A 21 -10.07 8.33 10.65
CA PRO A 21 -9.87 7.00 11.24
C PRO A 21 -11.00 6.02 10.90
N GLN A 22 -12.24 6.49 10.83
CA GLN A 22 -13.39 5.67 10.45
C GLN A 22 -13.25 5.16 9.00
N ASN A 23 -12.83 6.03 8.07
CA ASN A 23 -12.59 5.63 6.68
C ASN A 23 -11.39 4.68 6.55
N ARG A 24 -10.32 4.92 7.32
CA ARG A 24 -9.16 4.00 7.38
C ARG A 24 -9.60 2.62 7.83
N ALA A 25 -10.34 2.51 8.93
CA ALA A 25 -10.84 1.22 9.44
C ALA A 25 -11.77 0.53 8.43
N LYS A 26 -12.73 1.28 7.85
CA LYS A 26 -13.67 0.76 6.84
C LYS A 26 -12.93 0.23 5.62
N ASN A 27 -11.95 0.95 5.11
CA ASN A 27 -11.16 0.53 3.95
C ASN A 27 -10.27 -0.67 4.29
N LEU A 28 -9.62 -0.71 5.46
CA LEU A 28 -8.86 -1.88 5.89
C LEU A 28 -9.73 -3.13 6.00
N MET A 29 -10.93 -3.04 6.57
CA MET A 29 -11.87 -4.17 6.64
C MET A 29 -12.34 -4.64 5.26
N LYS A 30 -12.57 -3.71 4.31
CA LYS A 30 -12.84 -4.05 2.89
C LYS A 30 -11.68 -4.77 2.22
N LEU A 31 -10.46 -4.56 2.71
CA LEU A 31 -9.23 -5.22 2.27
C LEU A 31 -8.91 -6.46 3.12
N GLU A 32 -9.92 -7.05 3.74
CA GLU A 32 -9.83 -8.32 4.49
C GLU A 32 -8.92 -8.26 5.74
N VAL A 33 -8.64 -7.06 6.25
CA VAL A 33 -7.99 -6.91 7.55
C VAL A 33 -9.04 -7.17 8.64
N PRO A 34 -8.76 -8.07 9.62
CA PRO A 34 -9.72 -8.37 10.67
C PRO A 34 -10.07 -7.12 11.47
N ARG A 35 -11.35 -7.01 11.86
CA ARG A 35 -11.93 -5.82 12.49
C ARG A 35 -11.07 -5.27 13.64
N TRP A 36 -10.65 -6.14 14.56
CA TRP A 36 -9.83 -5.74 15.72
C TRP A 36 -8.52 -5.07 15.29
N ALA A 37 -7.85 -5.57 14.24
CA ALA A 37 -6.61 -5.00 13.73
C ALA A 37 -6.87 -3.71 12.95
N ALA A 38 -7.93 -3.67 12.15
CA ALA A 38 -8.31 -2.49 11.37
C ALA A 38 -8.54 -1.27 12.27
N TYR A 39 -9.30 -1.44 13.36
CA TYR A 39 -9.53 -0.36 14.32
C TYR A 39 -8.25 0.03 15.08
N LYS A 40 -7.44 -0.94 15.51
CA LYS A 40 -6.16 -0.65 16.19
C LYS A 40 -5.22 0.21 15.33
N ILE A 41 -5.14 -0.08 14.03
CA ILE A 41 -4.24 0.61 13.10
C ILE A 41 -4.81 1.96 12.68
N ALA A 42 -6.11 2.02 12.37
CA ALA A 42 -6.76 3.23 11.87
C ALA A 42 -6.64 4.43 12.83
N TYR A 43 -6.63 4.17 14.14
CA TYR A 43 -6.56 5.19 15.20
C TYR A 43 -5.13 5.46 15.71
N CYS A 44 -4.09 4.94 15.06
CA CYS A 44 -2.68 5.20 15.41
C CYS A 44 -2.18 6.64 15.08
N GLY A 45 -3.07 7.54 14.64
CA GLY A 45 -2.75 8.93 14.30
C GLY A 45 -2.08 9.11 12.93
N ASP A 46 -1.31 10.18 12.78
CA ASP A 46 -0.72 10.63 11.50
C ASP A 46 0.68 10.06 11.23
N LYS A 47 0.93 8.85 11.71
CA LYS A 47 2.23 8.16 11.57
C LYS A 47 2.35 7.51 10.19
N TYR A 48 2.32 8.30 9.11
CA TYR A 48 2.26 7.84 7.72
C TYR A 48 3.36 6.81 7.37
N ALA A 49 4.62 7.18 7.63
CA ALA A 49 5.79 6.35 7.36
C ALA A 49 5.73 5.01 8.11
N ARG A 50 5.46 5.08 9.42
CA ARG A 50 5.34 3.90 10.29
C ARG A 50 4.22 2.96 9.83
N LEU A 51 3.09 3.52 9.41
CA LEU A 51 1.92 2.75 8.99
C LEU A 51 2.11 2.13 7.61
N ALA A 52 2.82 2.79 6.70
CA ALA A 52 3.18 2.19 5.41
C ALA A 52 4.12 0.97 5.54
N HIS A 53 4.87 0.87 6.65
CA HIS A 53 5.66 -0.33 7.02
C HIS A 53 4.92 -1.33 7.90
N ASN A 54 3.67 -1.06 8.30
CA ASN A 54 2.93 -1.98 9.15
C ASN A 54 2.52 -3.23 8.36
N GLY A 55 2.75 -4.43 8.92
CA GLY A 55 2.48 -5.70 8.25
C GLY A 55 1.04 -5.87 7.76
N TRP A 56 0.04 -5.36 8.50
CA TRP A 56 -1.36 -5.41 8.06
C TRP A 56 -1.63 -4.46 6.90
N VAL A 57 -1.03 -3.25 6.90
CA VAL A 57 -1.15 -2.30 5.79
C VAL A 57 -0.43 -2.83 4.54
N GLN A 58 0.72 -3.47 4.70
CA GLN A 58 1.42 -4.14 3.61
C GLN A 58 0.64 -5.33 3.03
N LYS A 59 -0.04 -6.11 3.89
CA LYS A 59 -0.92 -7.19 3.44
C LYS A 59 -2.15 -6.66 2.71
N ALA A 60 -2.79 -5.61 3.25
CA ALA A 60 -3.97 -4.99 2.65
C ALA A 60 -3.65 -4.29 1.32
N ILE A 61 -2.55 -3.54 1.27
CA ILE A 61 -2.02 -2.85 0.09
C ILE A 61 -0.79 -3.62 -0.42
N SER A 62 -1.05 -4.86 -0.84
CA SER A 62 -0.03 -5.78 -1.32
C SER A 62 0.51 -5.37 -2.69
N THR A 63 1.74 -5.81 -2.99
CA THR A 63 2.35 -5.61 -4.31
C THR A 63 1.45 -6.16 -5.42
N LYS A 64 0.93 -7.38 -5.25
CA LYS A 64 0.00 -8.01 -6.20
C LYS A 64 -1.21 -7.11 -6.51
N ARG A 65 -1.78 -6.50 -5.48
CA ARG A 65 -2.91 -5.57 -5.64
C ARG A 65 -2.49 -4.31 -6.37
N LEU A 66 -1.37 -3.69 -6.00
CA LEU A 66 -0.88 -2.50 -6.71
C LEU A 66 -0.64 -2.79 -8.20
N THR A 67 -0.08 -3.95 -8.52
CA THR A 67 0.13 -4.39 -9.90
C THR A 67 -1.19 -4.62 -10.65
N SER A 68 -2.22 -5.19 -10.00
CA SER A 68 -3.54 -5.31 -10.64
C SER A 68 -4.23 -3.97 -10.90
N PHE A 69 -3.83 -2.91 -10.17
CA PHE A 69 -4.26 -1.54 -10.42
C PHE A 69 -3.36 -0.80 -11.43
N GLY A 70 -2.43 -1.50 -12.11
CA GLY A 70 -1.59 -0.94 -13.16
C GLY A 70 -0.23 -0.42 -12.71
N LEU A 71 0.20 -0.70 -11.47
CA LEU A 71 1.59 -0.42 -11.08
C LEU A 71 2.54 -1.41 -11.75
N VAL A 72 3.19 -0.96 -12.81
CA VAL A 72 4.22 -1.72 -13.53
C VAL A 72 5.53 -1.70 -12.73
N SER A 73 6.17 -2.87 -12.65
CA SER A 73 7.52 -3.02 -12.07
C SER A 73 8.54 -2.32 -12.97
N MET A 74 9.46 -1.55 -12.38
CA MET A 74 10.49 -0.84 -13.15
C MET A 74 11.35 -1.81 -13.98
N LEU A 75 11.66 -2.98 -13.41
CA LEU A 75 12.43 -4.01 -14.10
C LEU A 75 11.66 -4.59 -15.28
N ASP A 76 10.37 -4.90 -15.07
CA ASP A 76 9.51 -5.47 -16.11
C ASP A 76 9.39 -4.49 -17.27
N TYR A 77 9.18 -3.20 -16.96
CA TYR A 77 9.17 -2.13 -17.96
C TYR A 77 10.49 -2.04 -18.74
N TYR A 78 11.63 -2.06 -18.03
CA TYR A 78 12.95 -1.96 -18.66
C TYR A 78 13.23 -3.17 -19.57
N THR A 79 12.92 -4.39 -19.09
CA THR A 79 13.13 -5.62 -19.87
C THR A 79 12.26 -5.67 -21.13
N GLU A 80 11.00 -5.24 -21.04
CA GLU A 80 10.09 -5.15 -22.19
C GLU A 80 10.61 -4.20 -23.28
N LYS A 81 11.29 -3.12 -22.91
CA LYS A 81 11.70 -2.06 -23.85
C LYS A 81 13.16 -2.13 -24.30
N CYS A 82 14.06 -2.67 -23.49
CA CYS A 82 15.51 -2.56 -23.72
C CYS A 82 16.20 -3.90 -24.04
N VAL A 83 15.55 -5.05 -23.85
CA VAL A 83 16.16 -6.37 -24.12
C VAL A 83 15.79 -6.90 -25.51
N THR A 84 14.88 -6.25 -26.24
CA THR A 84 14.44 -6.63 -27.60
C THR A 84 15.34 -6.09 -28.72
N CYS A 85 16.63 -5.83 -28.46
CA CYS A 85 17.60 -5.40 -29.47
C CYS A 85 18.41 -6.58 -30.00
#